data_AF-A0AAP0B4K5-F1
#
_entry.id   AF-A0AAP0B4K5-F1
#
_cell.length_a   1.000
_cell.length_b   1.000
_cell.length_c   1.000
_cell.angle_alpha   90.00
_cell.angle_beta   90.00
_cell.angle_gamma   90.00
#
_symmetry.space_group_name_H-M   'P 1'
#
loop_
_entity.id
_entity.type
_entity.pdbx_description
1 polymer ?
#
loop_
_entity_poly.entity_id
_entity_poly.type
_entity_poly.pdbx_seq_one_letter_code
_entity_poly.pdbx_strand_id
1 'polypeptide(L)'
;MTGAFAHGAIFFIRDYNPEQNEDNVLARMLDHKEAIISHLSWASLFLGFHTLGLYVHNDVMLAFGTPEKQILIEPIFAQWI
;
A
#
# COMPACT_ATOMS: atom_id res chain seq x y z
N MET A 1 12.44 -0.94 9.85
CA MET A 1 12.06 -0.75 8.44
C MET A 1 12.37 0.66 7.94
N THR A 2 11.88 1.72 8.57
CA THR A 2 12.09 3.13 8.14
C THR A 2 13.56 3.52 7.94
N GLY A 3 14.46 3.11 8.84
CA GLY A 3 15.90 3.38 8.69
C GLY A 3 16.51 2.82 7.40
N ALA A 4 16.08 1.65 6.93
CA ALA A 4 16.58 1.07 5.68
C ALA A 4 16.19 1.93 4.47
N PHE A 5 14.95 2.42 4.41
CA PHE A 5 14.49 3.33 3.35
C PHE A 5 15.20 4.70 3.43
N ALA A 6 15.44 5.22 4.63
CA ALA A 6 16.19 6.46 4.81
C ALA A 6 17.63 6.35 4.28
N HIS A 7 18.34 5.27 4.65
CA HIS A 7 19.69 5.01 4.13
C HIS A 7 19.70 4.70 2.63
N GLY A 8 18.66 4.03 2.10
CA GLY A 8 18.49 3.82 0.66
C GLY A 8 18.33 5.13 -0.11
N ALA A 9 17.55 6.09 0.41
CA ALA A 9 17.43 7.42 -0.18
C ALA A 9 18.76 8.20 -0.11
N ILE A 10 19.51 8.10 1.00
CA ILE A 10 20.84 8.70 1.12
C ILE A 10 21.79 8.13 0.05
N PHE A 11 21.80 6.81 -0.15
CA PHE A 11 22.57 6.15 -1.20
C PHE A 11 22.23 6.70 -2.59
N PHE A 12 20.95 6.84 -2.93
CA PHE A 12 20.54 7.38 -4.24
C PHE A 12 21.01 8.83 -4.50
N ILE A 13 21.21 9.62 -3.45
CA ILE A 13 21.68 11.01 -3.57
C ILE A 13 23.20 11.12 -3.56
N ARG A 14 23.88 10.29 -2.76
CA ARG A 14 25.33 10.46 -2.51
C ARG A 14 26.20 9.50 -3.30
N ASP A 15 25.74 8.27 -3.48
CA ASP A 15 26.61 7.15 -3.88
C ASP A 15 26.15 6.47 -5.17
N TYR A 16 24.90 6.71 -5.62
CA TYR A 16 24.40 6.16 -6.88
C TYR A 16 25.01 6.87 -8.08
N ASN A 17 25.65 6.09 -8.97
CA ASN A 17 26.19 6.56 -10.23
C ASN A 17 25.37 5.99 -11.40
N PRO A 18 24.61 6.82 -12.17
CA PRO A 18 23.82 6.36 -13.30
C PRO A 18 24.63 5.68 -14.41
N GLU A 19 25.84 6.18 -14.72
CA GLU A 19 26.69 5.65 -15.80
C GLU A 19 27.17 4.23 -15.49
N GLN A 20 27.51 3.96 -14.23
CA GLN A 20 27.94 2.63 -13.79
C GLN A 20 26.78 1.63 -13.66
N ASN A 21 25.55 2.13 -13.63
CA ASN A 21 24.34 1.33 -13.43
C ASN A 21 23.45 1.29 -14.67
N GLU A 22 23.95 1.76 -15.81
CA GLU A 22 23.21 1.76 -17.07
C GLU A 22 22.69 0.36 -17.41
N ASP A 23 21.45 0.30 -17.92
CA ASP A 23 20.74 -0.92 -18.34
C ASP A 23 20.51 -2.03 -17.29
N ASN A 24 20.91 -1.81 -16.04
CA ASN A 24 20.66 -2.78 -14.97
C ASN A 24 19.25 -2.67 -14.38
N VAL A 25 18.90 -3.60 -13.48
CA VAL A 25 17.57 -3.64 -12.86
C VAL A 25 17.25 -2.41 -12.00
N LEU A 26 18.26 -1.78 -11.41
CA LEU A 26 18.10 -0.60 -10.55
C LEU A 26 17.81 0.64 -11.40
N ALA A 27 18.55 0.86 -12.49
CA ALA A 27 18.26 1.94 -13.43
C ALA A 27 16.88 1.77 -14.07
N ARG A 28 16.55 0.54 -14.53
CA ARG A 28 15.23 0.24 -15.09
C ARG A 28 14.11 0.55 -14.12
N MET A 29 14.24 0.23 -12.83
CA MET A 29 13.24 0.58 -11.80
C MET A 29 13.00 2.09 -11.72
N LEU A 30 14.06 2.90 -11.81
CA LEU A 30 13.95 4.36 -11.76
C LEU A 30 13.23 4.92 -13.00
N ASP A 31 13.42 4.31 -14.17
CA ASP A 31 12.78 4.75 -15.42
C ASP A 31 11.25 4.65 -15.38
N HIS A 32 10.70 3.71 -14.61
CA HIS A 32 9.26 3.52 -14.44
C HIS A 32 8.77 3.80 -13.01
N LYS A 33 9.52 4.61 -12.24
CA LYS A 33 9.18 4.94 -10.84
C LYS A 33 7.77 5.50 -10.68
N GLU A 34 7.28 6.27 -11.65
CA GLU A 34 5.94 6.86 -11.60
C GLU A 34 4.84 5.79 -11.62
N ALA A 35 5.04 4.70 -12.36
CA ALA A 35 4.12 3.57 -12.35
C ALA A 35 4.12 2.84 -11.00
N ILE A 36 5.30 2.67 -10.38
CA ILE A 36 5.40 2.07 -9.04
C ILE A 36 4.66 2.94 -8.01
N ILE A 37 4.90 4.25 -8.02
CA ILE A 37 4.28 5.21 -7.11
C ILE A 37 2.76 5.26 -7.32
N SER A 38 2.29 5.26 -8.56
CA SER A 38 0.86 5.33 -8.87
C SER A 38 0.08 4.10 -8.39
N HIS A 39 0.63 2.89 -8.55
CA HIS A 39 0.00 1.66 -8.06
C HIS A 39 0.00 1.62 -6.53
N LEU A 40 1.07 2.08 -5.87
CA LEU A 40 1.13 2.15 -4.41
C LEU A 40 0.12 3.17 -3.86
N SER A 41 -0.05 4.30 -4.54
CA SER A 41 -1.08 5.29 -4.22
C SER A 41 -2.48 4.69 -4.36
N TRP A 42 -2.75 4.00 -5.47
CA TRP A 42 -4.02 3.33 -5.70
C TRP A 42 -4.32 2.29 -4.61
N ALA A 43 -3.37 1.40 -4.30
CA ALA A 43 -3.56 0.38 -3.27
C ALA A 43 -3.85 1.00 -1.90
N SER A 44 -3.14 2.08 -1.55
CA SER A 44 -3.34 2.80 -0.28
C SER A 44 -4.71 3.46 -0.19
N LEU A 45 -5.16 4.11 -1.27
CA LEU A 45 -6.50 4.70 -1.35
C LEU A 45 -7.59 3.63 -1.33
N PHE A 46 -7.42 2.56 -2.12
CA PHE A 46 -8.34 1.44 -2.17
C PHE A 46 -8.53 0.83 -0.78
N LEU A 47 -7.43 0.45 -0.11
CA LEU A 47 -7.51 -0.12 1.23
C LEU A 47 -8.10 0.86 2.24
N GLY A 48 -7.68 2.13 2.19
CA GLY A 48 -8.18 3.18 3.09
C GLY A 48 -9.68 3.39 2.99
N PHE A 49 -10.20 3.61 1.78
CA PHE A 49 -11.63 3.85 1.56
C PHE A 49 -12.50 2.65 1.94
N HIS A 50 -12.12 1.44 1.54
CA HIS A 50 -12.96 0.27 1.78
C HIS A 50 -12.89 -0.19 3.24
N THR A 51 -11.70 -0.18 3.86
CA THR A 51 -11.55 -0.60 5.26
C THR A 51 -12.25 0.39 6.19
N LEU A 52 -11.93 1.68 6.08
CA LEU A 52 -12.56 2.69 6.92
C LEU A 52 -14.06 2.81 6.61
N GLY A 53 -14.44 2.73 5.33
CA GLY A 53 -15.84 2.76 4.91
C GLY A 53 -16.67 1.65 5.55
N LEU A 54 -16.13 0.42 5.61
CA LEU A 54 -16.80 -0.69 6.29
C LEU A 54 -16.90 -0.47 7.80
N TYR A 55 -15.86 0.05 8.45
CA TYR A 55 -15.92 0.39 9.87
C TYR A 55 -17.02 1.42 10.16
N VAL A 56 -17.03 2.53 9.42
CA VAL A 56 -18.04 3.59 9.58
C VAL A 56 -19.44 3.06 9.28
N HIS A 57 -19.62 2.27 8.21
CA HIS A 57 -20.90 1.63 7.90
C HIS A 57 -21.40 0.78 9.06
N ASN A 58 -20.54 -0.08 9.61
CA ASN A 58 -20.92 -0.99 10.68
C ASN A 58 -21.25 -0.26 11.99
N ASP A 59 -20.50 0.79 12.32
CA ASP A 59 -20.78 1.68 13.46
C ASP A 59 -22.13 2.38 13.31
N VAL A 60 -22.45 2.88 12.10
CA VAL A 60 -23.74 3.54 11.82
C VAL A 60 -24.90 2.55 11.90
N MET A 61 -24.76 1.33 11.36
CA MET A 61 -25.80 0.30 11.46
C MET A 61 -26.05 -0.13 12.92
N LEU A 62 -24.99 -0.19 13.72
CA LEU A 62 -25.09 -0.48 15.15
C LEU A 62 -25.80 0.67 15.89
N ALA A 63 -25.42 1.92 15.61
CA ALA A 63 -26.04 3.10 16.21
C ALA A 63 -27.54 3.22 15.88
N PHE A 64 -27.96 2.75 14.71
CA PHE A 64 -29.38 2.68 14.32
C PHE A 64 -30.11 1.45 14.87
N GLY A 65 -29.47 0.58 15.64
CA GLY A 65 -30.09 -0.59 16.24
C GLY A 65 -30.43 -1.70 15.23
N THR A 66 -29.78 -1.70 14.06
CA THR A 66 -29.93 -2.73 13.02
C THR A 66 -28.61 -3.48 12.78
N PRO A 67 -28.07 -4.20 13.78
CA PRO A 67 -26.78 -4.88 13.67
C PRO A 67 -26.75 -5.97 12.59
N GLU A 68 -27.89 -6.54 12.23
CA GLU A 68 -28.02 -7.53 11.15
C GLU A 68 -27.72 -6.96 9.76
N LYS A 69 -27.65 -5.63 9.62
CA LYS A 69 -27.27 -4.93 8.38
C LYS A 69 -25.77 -4.60 8.29
N GLN A 70 -24.99 -5.01 9.29
CA GLN A 70 -23.54 -4.93 9.20
C GLN A 70 -23.02 -5.83 8.09
N ILE A 71 -21.90 -5.44 7.49
CA ILE A 71 -21.21 -6.23 6.48
C ILE A 71 -20.06 -6.93 7.20
N LEU A 72 -20.21 -8.25 7.40
CA LEU A 72 -19.21 -9.12 8.02
C LEU A 72 -18.63 -10.04 6.95
N ILE A 73 -17.33 -9.89 6.69
CA ILE A 73 -16.61 -10.66 5.68
C ILE A 73 -15.74 -11.68 6.39
N GLU A 74 -15.97 -12.96 6.12
CA GLU A 74 -15.19 -14.06 6.69
C GLU A 74 -13.84 -14.21 5.95
N PRO A 75 -12.71 -14.32 6.68
CA PRO A 75 -11.39 -14.45 6.08
C PRO A 75 -11.11 -15.91 5.67
N ILE A 76 -11.86 -16.43 4.68
CA ILE A 76 -11.81 -17.85 4.26
C ILE A 76 -10.40 -18.31 3.86
N PHE A 77 -9.57 -17.43 3.29
CA PHE A 77 -8.20 -17.77 2.91
C PHE A 77 -7.29 -17.96 4.12
N ALA A 78 -7.53 -17.24 5.22
CA ALA A 78 -6.79 -17.43 6.46
C ALA A 78 -7.30 -18.64 7.26
N GLN A 79 -8.59 -18.97 7.16
CA GLN A 79 -9.18 -20.17 7.79
C GLN A 79 -8.72 -21.47 7.13
N TRP A 80 -8.37 -21.42 5.85
CA TRP A 80 -7.88 -22.57 5.10
C TRP A 80 -6.44 -22.98 5.46
N ILE A 81 -5.62 -22.03 5.93
CA ILE A 81 -4.22 -22.25 6.34
C ILE A 81 -4.17 -22.84 7.74
#